data_AF-A0A5T3RJ84-F1
#
_entry.id   AF-A0A5T3RJ84-F1
#
_cell.length_a   1.000
_cell.length_b   1.000
_cell.length_c   1.000
_cell.angle_alpha   90.00
_cell.angle_beta   90.00
_cell.angle_gamma   90.00
#
_symmetry.space_group_name_H-M   'P 1'
#
loop_
_entity.id
_entity.type
_entity.pdbx_description
1 polymer ?
#
loop_
_entity_poly.entity_id
_entity_poly.type
_entity_poly.pdbx_seq_one_letter_code
_entity_poly.pdbx_strand_id
1 'polypeptide(L)'
;FMKNPEKEINAIRTPPYHGDQGFIGRICQDAERWQNILPGRIISYKANIATPKMIGFNPELYDGTGNGKLPDGVSIVCFHGSPRPWNTALPWVPYFSLKNTIQSKVKQYKLSLR
;
A
#
# COMPACT_ATOMS: atom_id res chain seq x y z
N PHE A 1 8.62 -20.30 15.82
CA PHE A 1 8.06 -19.40 16.85
C PHE A 1 7.67 -20.13 18.14
N MET A 2 6.65 -20.99 18.15
CA MET A 2 6.10 -21.61 19.39
C MET A 2 7.13 -22.33 20.29
N LYS A 3 8.24 -22.84 19.72
CA LYS A 3 9.31 -23.51 20.47
C LYS A 3 10.38 -22.55 21.03
N ASN A 4 10.56 -21.38 20.43
CA ASN A 4 11.59 -20.40 20.82
C ASN A 4 11.23 -19.03 20.21
N PRO A 5 10.37 -18.23 20.87
CA PRO A 5 9.95 -16.92 20.37
C PRO A 5 11.08 -15.89 20.44
N GLU A 6 11.96 -15.97 21.45
CA GLU A 6 13.08 -15.03 21.64
C GLU A 6 14.05 -15.04 20.46
N LYS A 7 14.38 -16.22 19.93
CA LYS A 7 15.22 -16.33 18.72
C LYS A 7 14.61 -15.57 17.53
N GLU A 8 13.29 -15.58 17.40
CA GLU A 8 12.61 -14.91 16.29
C GLU A 8 12.52 -13.39 16.50
N ILE A 9 12.27 -12.95 17.74
CA ILE A 9 12.20 -11.54 18.11
C ILE A 9 13.58 -10.87 18.00
N ASN A 10 14.64 -11.57 18.41
CA ASN A 10 16.01 -11.05 18.42
C ASN A 10 16.73 -11.19 17.07
N ALA A 11 16.12 -11.87 16.08
CA ALA A 11 16.74 -12.03 14.77
C ALA A 11 16.72 -10.72 13.98
N ILE A 12 17.90 -10.22 13.60
CA ILE A 12 18.01 -9.09 12.68
C ILE A 12 17.66 -9.58 11.27
N ARG A 13 16.65 -8.97 10.65
CA ARG A 13 16.19 -9.30 9.29
C ARG A 13 16.12 -8.06 8.43
N THR A 14 16.46 -8.21 7.15
CA THR A 14 16.38 -7.17 6.12
C THR A 14 15.17 -7.41 5.21
N PRO A 15 14.74 -6.41 4.42
CA PRO A 15 13.69 -6.60 3.42
C PRO A 15 14.00 -7.73 2.44
N PRO A 16 12.99 -8.51 2.02
CA PRO A 16 11.57 -8.43 2.36
C PRO A 16 11.18 -9.18 3.65
N TYR A 17 12.14 -9.69 4.41
CA TYR A 17 11.92 -10.62 5.53
C TYR A 17 11.80 -9.94 6.90
N HIS A 18 11.85 -8.60 6.96
CA HIS A 18 11.63 -7.86 8.19
C HIS A 18 10.14 -7.62 8.47
N GLY A 19 9.84 -7.29 9.73
CA GLY A 19 8.48 -6.98 10.16
C GLY A 19 7.54 -8.18 10.23
N ASP A 20 6.26 -7.87 10.39
CA ASP A 20 5.17 -8.83 10.48
C ASP A 20 4.95 -9.58 9.16
N GLN A 21 4.97 -8.88 8.02
CA GLN A 21 4.81 -9.50 6.70
C GLN A 21 5.87 -10.58 6.44
N GLY A 22 7.15 -10.27 6.70
CA GLY A 22 8.25 -11.23 6.54
C GLY A 22 8.18 -12.40 7.52
N PHE A 23 7.77 -12.13 8.76
CA PHE A 23 7.58 -13.16 9.79
C PHE A 23 6.43 -14.12 9.44
N ILE A 24 5.24 -13.58 9.18
CA ILE A 24 4.03 -14.34 8.85
C ILE A 24 4.23 -15.10 7.55
N GLY A 25 4.78 -14.46 6.51
CA GLY A 25 4.99 -15.10 5.21
C GLY A 25 5.87 -16.35 5.29
N ARG A 26 6.82 -16.39 6.22
CA ARG A 26 7.67 -17.57 6.43
C ARG A 26 6.99 -18.68 7.22
N ILE A 27 6.12 -18.35 8.18
CA ILE A 27 5.47 -19.33 9.06
C ILE A 27 4.17 -19.87 8.44
N CYS A 28 3.46 -19.03 7.72
CA CYS A 28 2.18 -19.33 7.09
C CYS A 28 2.33 -19.36 5.56
N GLN A 29 3.21 -20.23 5.06
CA GLN A 29 3.54 -20.30 3.63
C GLN A 29 2.31 -20.68 2.80
N ASP A 30 1.52 -21.63 3.29
CA ASP A 30 0.33 -22.17 2.63
C ASP A 30 -0.96 -21.37 2.90
N ALA A 31 -0.86 -20.21 3.56
CA ALA A 31 -2.05 -19.41 3.83
C ALA A 31 -2.69 -18.92 2.53
N GLU A 32 -4.01 -19.08 2.43
CA GLU A 32 -4.77 -18.61 1.27
C GLU A 32 -4.64 -17.09 1.14
N ARG A 33 -4.46 -16.61 -0.10
CA ARG A 33 -4.31 -15.18 -0.39
C ARG A 33 -5.64 -14.62 -0.84
N TRP A 34 -6.08 -13.51 -0.27
CA TRP A 34 -7.34 -12.90 -0.68
C TRP A 34 -7.37 -12.48 -2.16
N GLN A 35 -6.21 -12.19 -2.76
CA GLN A 35 -6.10 -11.93 -4.19
C GLN A 35 -6.48 -13.15 -5.04
N ASN A 36 -6.33 -14.37 -4.52
CA ASN A 36 -6.72 -15.61 -5.21
C ASN A 36 -8.22 -15.89 -5.06
N ILE A 37 -8.79 -15.60 -3.89
CA ILE A 37 -10.21 -15.84 -3.60
C ILE A 37 -11.11 -14.74 -4.19
N LEU A 38 -10.63 -13.50 -4.19
CA LEU A 38 -11.36 -12.29 -4.56
C LEU A 38 -10.55 -11.48 -5.59
N PRO A 39 -10.32 -12.01 -6.80
CA PRO A 39 -9.48 -11.36 -7.81
C PRO A 39 -10.04 -9.98 -8.16
N GLY A 40 -9.15 -8.98 -8.17
CA GLY A 40 -9.49 -7.58 -8.48
C GLY A 40 -10.28 -6.83 -7.40
N ARG A 41 -10.74 -7.49 -6.33
CA ARG A 41 -11.49 -6.83 -5.24
C ARG A 41 -10.59 -6.14 -4.22
N ILE A 42 -9.35 -6.62 -4.08
CA ILE A 42 -8.38 -6.11 -3.11
C ILE A 42 -7.12 -5.71 -3.85
N ILE A 43 -6.81 -4.42 -3.83
CA ILE A 43 -5.73 -3.85 -4.64
C ILE A 43 -4.79 -2.99 -3.79
N SER A 44 -3.58 -2.77 -4.29
CA SER A 44 -2.65 -1.80 -3.71
C SER A 44 -2.77 -0.45 -4.40
N TYR A 45 -2.80 0.62 -3.60
CA TYR A 45 -2.72 1.97 -4.13
C TYR A 45 -1.48 2.18 -5.02
N LYS A 46 -0.30 1.69 -4.61
CA LYS A 46 0.95 1.95 -5.32
C LYS A 46 1.09 1.16 -6.62
N ALA A 47 0.56 -0.06 -6.64
CA ALA A 47 0.64 -0.93 -7.81
C ALA A 47 -0.44 -0.60 -8.83
N ASN A 48 -1.70 -0.50 -8.37
CA ASN A 48 -2.88 -0.54 -9.24
C ASN A 48 -3.56 0.83 -9.45
N ILE A 49 -3.14 1.89 -8.75
CA ILE A 49 -3.78 3.23 -8.85
C ILE A 49 -2.75 4.31 -9.16
N ALA A 50 -1.68 4.40 -8.37
CA ALA A 50 -0.71 5.48 -8.46
C ALA A 50 -0.04 5.55 -9.84
N THR A 51 0.07 6.76 -10.37
CA THR A 51 0.79 7.05 -11.63
C THR A 51 2.08 7.82 -11.32
N PRO A 52 3.04 7.94 -12.27
CA PRO A 52 4.27 8.70 -12.06
C PRO A 52 4.09 10.13 -11.53
N LYS A 53 2.92 10.73 -11.79
CA LYS A 53 2.56 12.09 -11.38
C LYS A 53 1.85 12.16 -10.02
N MET A 54 1.69 11.03 -9.33
CA MET A 54 0.99 10.93 -8.04
C MET A 54 1.93 10.63 -6.89
N ILE A 55 1.56 11.10 -5.71
CA ILE A 55 2.32 10.83 -4.48
C ILE A 55 2.41 9.33 -4.20
N GLY A 56 3.61 8.86 -3.89
CA GLY A 56 3.83 7.46 -3.50
C GLY A 56 3.95 6.48 -4.65
N PHE A 57 3.94 6.94 -5.90
CA PHE A 57 4.30 6.11 -7.03
C PHE A 57 5.67 5.47 -6.81
N ASN A 58 5.75 4.17 -7.09
CA ASN A 58 6.99 3.42 -7.11
C ASN A 58 7.01 2.58 -8.39
N PRO A 59 7.95 2.82 -9.33
CA PRO A 59 8.03 2.04 -10.56
C PRO A 59 8.27 0.55 -10.31
N GLU A 60 8.89 0.15 -9.20
CA GLU A 60 9.12 -1.26 -8.86
C GLU A 60 7.84 -1.99 -8.44
N LEU A 61 6.82 -1.25 -8.01
CA LEU A 61 5.53 -1.81 -7.60
C LEU A 61 4.46 -1.68 -8.69
N TYR A 62 4.72 -0.89 -9.73
CA TYR A 62 3.76 -0.62 -10.79
C TYR A 62 3.51 -1.87 -11.63
N ASP A 63 2.24 -2.26 -11.75
CA ASP A 63 1.83 -3.47 -12.46
C ASP A 63 1.42 -3.23 -13.92
N GLY A 64 1.54 -1.99 -14.40
CA GLY A 64 1.12 -1.60 -15.75
C GLY A 64 -0.33 -1.11 -15.86
N THR A 65 -1.13 -1.20 -14.79
CA THR A 65 -2.58 -0.92 -14.86
C THR A 65 -3.00 0.41 -14.24
N GLY A 66 -2.16 0.97 -13.35
CA GLY A 66 -2.46 2.21 -12.64
C GLY A 66 -2.67 3.42 -13.56
N ASN A 67 -3.83 4.06 -13.44
CA ASN A 67 -4.25 5.22 -14.24
C ASN A 67 -4.73 6.41 -13.39
N GLY A 68 -4.52 6.35 -12.07
CA GLY A 68 -4.88 7.39 -11.11
C GLY A 68 -6.34 7.37 -10.64
N LYS A 69 -7.15 6.44 -11.15
CA LYS A 69 -8.56 6.28 -10.75
C LYS A 69 -8.72 5.02 -9.89
N LEU A 70 -9.76 5.02 -9.06
CA LEU A 70 -10.20 3.82 -8.36
C LEU A 70 -10.89 2.90 -9.39
N PRO A 71 -10.41 1.66 -9.61
CA PRO A 71 -11.08 0.72 -10.52
C PRO A 71 -12.46 0.31 -10.00
N ASP A 72 -13.37 0.02 -10.93
CA ASP A 72 -14.72 -0.45 -10.59
C ASP A 72 -14.68 -1.83 -9.91
N GLY A 73 -15.65 -2.07 -9.03
CA GLY A 73 -15.79 -3.36 -8.34
C GLY A 73 -14.77 -3.62 -7.23
N VAL A 74 -13.81 -2.73 -7.00
CA VAL A 74 -12.86 -2.79 -5.89
C VAL A 74 -13.58 -2.64 -4.55
N SER A 75 -13.24 -3.50 -3.58
CA SER A 75 -13.79 -3.48 -2.23
C SER A 75 -12.79 -2.93 -1.21
N ILE A 76 -11.50 -3.20 -1.37
CA ILE A 76 -10.45 -2.78 -0.43
C ILE A 76 -9.25 -2.21 -1.19
N VAL A 77 -8.77 -1.04 -0.74
CA VAL A 77 -7.52 -0.44 -1.22
C VAL A 77 -6.50 -0.38 -0.10
N CYS A 78 -5.36 -1.05 -0.28
CA CYS A 78 -4.27 -1.10 0.69
C CYS A 78 -3.23 0.00 0.42
N PHE A 79 -3.05 0.89 1.41
CA PHE A 79 -2.01 1.91 1.43
C PHE A 79 -0.79 1.43 2.25
N HIS A 80 0.17 0.81 1.57
CA HIS A 80 1.38 0.29 2.21
C HIS A 80 2.41 1.40 2.49
N GLY A 81 2.72 1.61 3.78
CA GLY A 81 3.71 2.56 4.24
C GLY A 81 3.30 4.02 3.98
N SER A 82 4.16 4.76 3.28
CA SER A 82 3.89 6.14 2.84
C SER A 82 3.50 6.17 1.36
N PRO A 83 2.45 6.90 0.96
CA PRO A 83 1.61 7.78 1.77
C PRO A 83 0.57 7.03 2.60
N ARG A 84 0.20 7.61 3.75
CA ARG A 84 -1.07 7.30 4.41
C ARG A 84 -2.24 7.73 3.52
N PRO A 85 -3.43 7.11 3.61
CA PRO A 85 -4.55 7.40 2.70
C PRO A 85 -4.85 8.90 2.58
N TRP A 86 -5.05 9.58 3.72
CA TRP A 86 -5.40 11.00 3.77
C TRP A 86 -4.33 11.94 3.18
N ASN A 87 -3.08 11.47 3.03
CA ASN A 87 -2.02 12.24 2.37
C ASN A 87 -2.10 12.25 0.84
N THR A 88 -3.09 11.57 0.25
CA THR A 88 -3.27 11.51 -1.20
C THR A 88 -4.28 12.51 -1.74
N ALA A 89 -5.14 13.08 -0.89
CA ALA A 89 -6.24 13.96 -1.31
C ALA A 89 -7.14 13.39 -2.44
N LEU A 90 -7.22 12.07 -2.57
CA LEU A 90 -8.14 11.43 -3.51
C LEU A 90 -9.58 11.63 -3.05
N PRO A 91 -10.53 11.88 -3.98
CA PRO A 91 -11.89 12.24 -3.62
C PRO A 91 -12.66 11.13 -2.88
N TRP A 92 -12.27 9.88 -3.09
CA TRP A 92 -12.87 8.71 -2.44
C TRP A 92 -12.22 8.34 -1.11
N VAL A 93 -11.10 8.98 -0.74
CA VAL A 93 -10.46 8.74 0.56
C VAL A 93 -11.16 9.57 1.63
N PRO A 94 -11.52 8.97 2.79
CA PRO A 94 -12.13 9.70 3.89
C PRO A 94 -11.30 10.90 4.35
N TYR A 95 -12.00 11.98 4.66
CA TYR A 95 -11.39 13.21 5.18
C TYR A 95 -10.80 12.99 6.57
N PHE A 96 -9.57 13.46 6.78
CA PHE A 96 -8.90 13.44 8.09
C PHE A 96 -8.92 14.82 8.77
N SER A 97 -8.44 15.87 8.08
CA SER A 97 -8.53 17.26 8.54
C SER A 97 -8.31 18.25 7.38
N LEU A 98 -8.76 19.50 7.57
CA LEU A 98 -8.73 20.54 6.53
C LEU A 98 -7.28 20.89 6.20
N LYS A 99 -6.48 21.09 7.25
CA LYS A 99 -5.04 21.34 7.13
C LYS A 99 -4.34 20.24 6.33
N ASN A 100 -4.59 18.97 6.68
CA ASN A 100 -3.98 17.85 5.97
C ASN A 100 -4.47 17.75 4.51
N THR A 101 -5.75 17.98 4.27
CA THR A 101 -6.34 17.94 2.93
C THR A 101 -5.72 19.02 2.03
N ILE A 102 -5.61 20.25 2.52
CA ILE A 102 -5.00 21.36 1.76
C ILE A 102 -3.52 21.03 1.47
N GLN A 103 -2.75 20.61 2.47
CA GLN A 103 -1.35 20.24 2.29
C GLN A 103 -1.17 19.13 1.25
N SER A 104 -2.04 18.12 1.29
CA SER A 104 -1.99 16.98 0.37
C SER A 104 -2.37 17.38 -1.05
N LYS A 105 -3.40 18.23 -1.23
CA LYS A 105 -3.76 18.79 -2.54
C LYS A 105 -2.63 19.60 -3.16
N VAL A 106 -1.98 20.47 -2.37
CA VAL A 106 -0.83 21.26 -2.83
C VAL A 106 0.32 20.34 -3.25
N LYS A 107 0.61 19.28 -2.48
CA LYS A 107 1.68 18.33 -2.80
C LYS A 107 1.39 17.54 -4.07
N GLN A 108 0.16 17.03 -4.24
CA GLN A 108 -0.31 16.37 -5.45
C GLN A 108 -0.18 17.29 -6.67
N TYR A 109 -0.66 18.53 -6.57
CA TYR A 109 -0.59 19.50 -7.66
C TYR A 109 0.86 19.74 -8.11
N LYS A 110 1.78 19.96 -7.16
CA LYS A 110 3.21 20.13 -7.46
C LYS A 110 3.83 18.91 -8.17
N LEU A 111 3.39 17.70 -7.84
CA LEU A 111 3.85 16.49 -8.51
C LEU A 111 3.27 16.35 -9.93
N SER A 112 2.00 16.75 -10.14
CA SER A 112 1.36 16.67 -11.46
C SER A 112 1.99 17.57 -12.53
N LEU A 113 2.65 18.66 -12.09
CA LEU A 113 3.36 19.60 -12.94
C LEU A 113 4.75 19.11 -13.39
N ARG A 114 5.26 18.03 -12.78
CA ARG A 114 6.48 17.34 -13.22
C ARG A 114 6.15 16.34 -14.32
#